data_AF-A0A2J8ULK6-F1
#
_entry.id   AF-A0A2J8ULK6-F1
#
_cell.length_a   1.000
_cell.length_b   1.000
_cell.length_c   1.000
_cell.angle_alpha   90.00
_cell.angle_beta   90.00
_cell.angle_gamma   90.00
#
_symmetry.space_group_name_H-M   'P 1'
#
loop_
_entity.id
_entity.type
_entity.pdbx_description
1 polymer ?
#
loop_
_entity_poly.entity_id
_entity_poly.type
_entity_poly.pdbx_seq_one_letter_code
_entity_poly.pdbx_strand_id
1 'polypeptide(L)'
;SLFWENSYLLVKSFAENTRRFMPLGDVLYGRVADFLSWCRQKNASGLDYQSCPTSEDCENNPVDSFWKRASIQYSKDSSGVIHIMLNGSEPTGAYPIKGFFADYEIPNLQKEKITRIEIWVMHEIGGPNVESCGEGSMKVLEKRLKDMGFQYSCINDYRPVKLLQCVDHSTHPDCALNSDGVSPS
;
A
#
# COMPACT_ATOMS: atom_id res chain seq x y z
N SER A 1 10.44 5.37 0.64
CA SER A 1 9.04 5.40 0.16
C SER A 1 8.29 4.18 0.62
N LEU A 2 6.99 4.33 0.91
CA LEU A 2 6.06 3.25 1.22
C LEU A 2 4.94 3.22 0.17
N PHE A 3 4.86 2.12 -0.58
CA PHE A 3 3.77 1.81 -1.52
C PHE A 3 2.84 0.79 -0.89
N TRP A 4 1.64 0.60 -1.43
CA TRP A 4 0.69 -0.34 -0.85
C TRP A 4 -0.45 -0.71 -1.80
N GLU A 5 -1.10 -1.84 -1.51
CA GLU A 5 -2.39 -2.25 -2.09
C GLU A 5 -3.27 -2.83 -0.97
N ASN A 6 -4.58 -2.55 -1.03
CA ASN A 6 -5.60 -3.07 -0.11
C ASN A 6 -5.30 -2.88 1.40
N SER A 7 -4.51 -1.84 1.75
CA SER A 7 -3.99 -1.61 3.11
C SER A 7 -4.06 -0.13 3.54
N TYR A 8 -4.93 0.67 2.89
CA TYR A 8 -4.95 2.13 3.00
C TYR A 8 -4.88 2.65 4.45
N LEU A 9 -5.79 2.21 5.32
CA LEU A 9 -5.91 2.73 6.70
C LEU A 9 -4.71 2.32 7.56
N LEU A 10 -4.25 1.08 7.39
CA LEU A 10 -3.08 0.56 8.11
C LEU A 10 -1.82 1.33 7.73
N VAL A 11 -1.63 1.63 6.43
CA VAL A 11 -0.51 2.45 5.94
C VAL A 11 -0.55 3.85 6.54
N LYS A 12 -1.71 4.51 6.53
CA LYS A 12 -1.87 5.85 7.10
C LYS A 12 -1.52 5.88 8.59
N SER A 13 -2.02 4.92 9.35
CA SER A 13 -1.73 4.79 10.78
C SER A 13 -0.27 4.44 11.06
N PHE A 14 0.34 3.56 10.25
CA PHE A 14 1.72 3.15 10.44
C PHE A 14 2.73 4.24 10.07
N ALA A 15 2.48 4.96 8.97
CA ALA A 15 3.33 6.06 8.51
C ALA A 15 3.42 7.20 9.53
N GLU A 16 2.33 7.42 10.27
CA GLU A 16 2.23 8.39 11.37
C GLU A 16 2.64 9.80 10.93
N ASN A 17 1.99 10.27 9.87
CA ASN A 17 2.17 11.61 9.31
C ASN A 17 3.65 11.93 9.04
N THR A 18 4.29 11.16 8.17
CA THR A 18 5.72 11.26 7.82
C THR A 18 6.73 10.84 8.90
N ARG A 19 6.30 10.53 10.13
CA ARG A 19 7.24 10.22 11.23
C ARG A 19 8.01 8.92 11.01
N ARG A 20 7.35 7.86 10.53
CA ARG A 20 7.98 6.56 10.27
C ARG A 20 8.30 6.37 8.80
N PHE A 21 7.29 6.60 7.97
CA PHE A 21 7.37 6.45 6.52
C PHE A 21 6.58 7.59 5.87
N MET A 22 6.87 7.83 4.59
CA MET A 22 6.18 8.83 3.77
C MET A 22 5.52 8.11 2.58
N PRO A 23 4.32 7.54 2.74
CA PRO A 23 3.50 7.05 1.62
C PRO A 23 2.99 8.22 0.76
N LEU A 24 2.42 7.93 -0.41
CA LEU A 24 1.90 8.97 -1.31
C LEU A 24 0.90 9.92 -0.61
N GLY A 25 -0.01 9.39 0.22
CA GLY A 25 -0.96 10.19 1.01
C GLY A 25 -0.30 11.14 2.03
N ASP A 26 0.98 10.97 2.33
CA ASP A 26 1.77 11.84 3.21
C ASP A 26 2.69 12.81 2.44
N VAL A 27 2.82 12.65 1.13
CA VAL A 27 3.50 13.63 0.27
C VAL A 27 2.53 14.78 -0.05
N LEU A 28 3.00 16.03 -0.10
CA LEU A 28 2.15 17.22 -0.26
C LEU A 28 1.07 17.08 -1.34
N TYR A 29 1.46 16.65 -2.55
CA TYR A 29 0.52 16.52 -3.66
C TYR A 29 -0.46 15.35 -3.51
N GLY A 30 -0.15 14.31 -2.73
CA GLY A 30 -1.13 13.29 -2.37
C GLY A 30 -2.01 13.71 -1.19
N ARG A 31 -1.41 14.35 -0.19
CA ARG A 31 -2.06 14.77 1.06
C ARG A 31 -3.28 15.66 0.84
N VAL A 32 -3.19 16.60 -0.10
CA VAL A 32 -4.27 17.56 -0.38
C VAL A 32 -5.52 16.92 -1.02
N ALA A 33 -5.40 15.70 -1.53
CA ALA A 33 -6.47 14.96 -2.20
C ALA A 33 -6.85 13.67 -1.47
N ASP A 34 -6.14 13.35 -0.38
CA ASP A 34 -6.30 12.11 0.36
C ASP A 34 -7.73 11.99 0.92
N PHE A 35 -8.43 10.89 0.58
CA PHE A 35 -9.87 10.66 0.82
C PHE A 35 -10.88 11.60 0.16
N LEU A 36 -10.45 12.53 -0.69
CA LEU A 36 -11.36 13.46 -1.36
C LEU A 36 -11.83 12.88 -2.70
N SER A 37 -13.04 13.25 -3.09
CA SER A 37 -13.60 12.98 -4.41
C SER A 37 -14.10 14.28 -5.03
N TRP A 38 -13.87 14.46 -6.32
CA TRP A 38 -14.25 15.68 -7.02
C TRP A 38 -14.48 15.43 -8.50
N CYS A 39 -15.45 16.15 -9.06
CA CYS A 39 -15.68 16.24 -10.48
C CYS A 39 -16.58 17.44 -10.78
N ARG A 40 -16.60 17.85 -12.05
CA ARG A 40 -17.55 18.85 -12.55
C ARG A 40 -18.84 18.15 -12.97
N GLN A 41 -19.97 18.83 -12.79
CA GLN A 41 -21.25 18.42 -13.39
C GLN A 41 -21.11 18.25 -14.92
N LYS A 42 -21.82 17.27 -15.48
CA LYS A 42 -21.76 16.95 -16.93
C LYS A 42 -22.16 18.15 -17.80
N ASN A 43 -23.26 18.81 -17.45
CA ASN A 43 -23.89 19.87 -18.24
C ASN A 43 -23.86 21.26 -17.59
N ALA A 44 -23.03 21.46 -16.56
CA ALA A 44 -22.92 22.73 -15.85
C ALA A 44 -21.48 22.97 -15.38
N SER A 45 -21.17 24.20 -14.95
CA SER A 45 -19.83 24.59 -14.48
C SER A 45 -19.56 24.25 -13.02
N GLY A 46 -20.59 23.95 -12.22
CA GLY A 46 -20.46 23.65 -10.80
C GLY A 46 -19.83 22.27 -10.51
N LEU A 47 -19.43 22.07 -9.25
CA LEU A 47 -19.02 20.76 -8.75
C LEU A 47 -20.23 19.82 -8.65
N ASP A 48 -20.01 18.55 -8.96
CA ASP A 48 -21.02 17.52 -8.75
C ASP A 48 -20.84 16.91 -7.35
N TYR A 49 -21.81 17.17 -6.48
CA TYR A 49 -21.86 16.60 -5.13
C TYR A 49 -22.78 15.37 -5.05
N GLN A 50 -23.46 15.00 -6.15
CA GLN A 50 -24.34 13.83 -6.19
C GLN A 50 -23.54 12.57 -6.48
N SER A 51 -22.72 12.59 -7.54
CA SER A 51 -21.84 11.49 -7.89
C SER A 51 -20.72 11.94 -8.82
N CYS A 52 -19.60 11.20 -8.79
CA CYS A 52 -18.50 11.37 -9.72
C CYS A 52 -18.24 10.08 -10.50
N PRO A 53 -17.79 10.19 -11.77
CA PRO A 53 -17.52 9.03 -12.60
C PRO A 53 -16.37 8.20 -12.04
N THR A 54 -16.52 6.88 -12.12
CA THR A 54 -15.51 5.87 -11.79
C THR A 54 -14.72 5.43 -13.03
N SER A 55 -13.72 4.57 -12.85
CA SER A 55 -13.02 3.91 -13.96
C SER A 55 -13.96 3.15 -14.91
N GLU A 56 -15.09 2.62 -14.42
CA GLU A 56 -16.07 1.92 -15.25
C GLU A 56 -16.91 2.88 -16.09
N ASP A 57 -17.20 4.07 -15.56
CA ASP A 57 -17.93 5.11 -16.29
C ASP A 57 -17.08 5.74 -17.40
N CYS A 58 -15.82 6.10 -17.06
CA CYS A 58 -14.83 6.57 -18.02
C CYS A 58 -13.40 6.51 -17.46
N GLU A 59 -12.45 6.09 -18.32
CA GLU A 59 -11.04 5.96 -17.96
C GLU A 59 -10.38 7.28 -17.52
N ASN A 60 -10.84 8.39 -18.10
CA ASN A 60 -10.27 9.73 -17.93
C ASN A 60 -11.12 10.60 -16.98
N ASN A 61 -11.60 10.04 -15.87
CA ASN A 61 -12.25 10.82 -14.83
C ASN A 61 -11.22 11.63 -14.00
N PRO A 62 -11.64 12.72 -13.31
CA PRO A 62 -10.73 13.61 -12.62
C PRO A 62 -9.90 12.95 -11.51
N VAL A 63 -10.51 12.06 -10.72
CA VAL A 63 -9.87 11.41 -9.57
C VAL A 63 -8.84 10.39 -10.03
N ASP A 64 -9.19 9.51 -10.97
CA ASP A 64 -8.25 8.50 -11.48
C ASP A 64 -7.10 9.17 -12.25
N SER A 65 -7.39 10.18 -13.08
CA SER A 65 -6.34 10.92 -13.79
C SER A 65 -5.36 11.60 -12.84
N PHE A 66 -5.86 12.14 -11.73
CA PHE A 66 -5.04 12.73 -10.68
C PHE A 66 -4.13 11.69 -10.04
N TRP A 67 -4.68 10.56 -9.57
CA TRP A 67 -3.89 9.53 -8.91
C TRP A 67 -2.89 8.87 -9.86
N LYS A 68 -3.23 8.66 -11.13
CA LYS A 68 -2.29 8.19 -12.16
C LYS A 68 -1.08 9.12 -12.23
N ARG A 69 -1.29 10.44 -12.30
CA ARG A 69 -0.20 11.41 -12.36
C ARG A 69 0.62 11.46 -11.07
N ALA A 70 -0.03 11.41 -9.92
CA ALA A 70 0.59 11.48 -8.60
C ALA A 70 1.45 10.24 -8.31
N SER A 71 0.94 9.05 -8.60
CA SER A 71 1.66 7.77 -8.50
C SER A 71 2.91 7.75 -9.37
N ILE A 72 2.80 8.15 -10.65
CA ILE A 72 3.97 8.25 -11.55
C ILE A 72 5.04 9.16 -10.95
N GLN A 73 4.66 10.32 -10.42
CA GLN A 73 5.62 11.27 -9.86
C GLN A 73 6.30 10.71 -8.61
N TYR A 74 5.51 10.12 -7.71
CA TYR A 74 6.01 9.51 -6.48
C TYR A 74 6.99 8.37 -6.74
N SER A 75 6.73 7.53 -7.74
CA SER A 75 7.65 6.46 -8.14
C SER A 75 8.95 6.98 -8.74
N LYS A 76 8.90 8.04 -9.55
CA LYS A 76 10.08 8.66 -10.16
C LYS A 76 11.00 9.32 -9.12
N ASP A 77 10.41 9.90 -8.08
CA ASP A 77 11.15 10.62 -7.05
C ASP A 77 11.62 9.69 -5.90
N SER A 78 11.13 8.45 -5.87
CA SER A 78 11.51 7.45 -4.89
C SER A 78 12.92 6.88 -5.13
N SER A 79 13.66 6.65 -4.04
CA SER A 79 15.01 6.10 -4.06
C SER A 79 15.33 5.33 -2.78
N GLY A 80 16.49 4.65 -2.74
CA GLY A 80 16.92 3.84 -1.61
C GLY A 80 16.14 2.53 -1.48
N VAL A 81 15.77 2.17 -0.26
CA VAL A 81 14.93 0.98 0.01
C VAL A 81 13.47 1.35 -0.24
N ILE A 82 12.84 0.62 -1.17
CA ILE A 82 11.41 0.73 -1.44
C ILE A 82 10.67 -0.28 -0.57
N HIS A 83 9.70 0.19 0.22
CA HIS A 83 8.86 -0.66 1.04
C HIS A 83 7.47 -0.76 0.43
N ILE A 84 6.86 -1.93 0.45
CA ILE A 84 5.52 -2.17 -0.10
C ILE A 84 4.70 -2.93 0.94
N MET A 85 3.55 -2.41 1.34
CA MET A 85 2.62 -3.08 2.24
C MET A 85 1.44 -3.67 1.44
N LEU A 86 1.32 -4.99 1.44
CA LEU A 86 0.25 -5.71 0.76
C LEU A 86 -0.64 -6.44 1.77
N ASN A 87 -1.89 -6.67 1.40
CA ASN A 87 -2.85 -7.40 2.23
C ASN A 87 -2.90 -8.88 1.82
N GLY A 88 -2.32 -9.77 2.62
CA GLY A 88 -2.35 -11.22 2.42
C GLY A 88 -3.70 -11.87 2.77
N SER A 89 -4.63 -11.11 3.35
CA SER A 89 -6.01 -11.52 3.62
C SER A 89 -6.99 -11.08 2.53
N GLU A 90 -6.52 -10.41 1.47
CA GLU A 90 -7.34 -9.98 0.34
C GLU A 90 -7.85 -11.19 -0.46
N PRO A 91 -9.18 -11.37 -0.64
CA PRO A 91 -9.75 -12.52 -1.36
C PRO A 91 -9.25 -12.68 -2.81
N THR A 92 -8.87 -11.59 -3.46
CA THR A 92 -8.37 -11.60 -4.85
C THR A 92 -6.85 -11.80 -4.96
N GLY A 93 -6.15 -11.99 -3.84
CA GLY A 93 -4.69 -12.12 -3.75
C GLY A 93 -4.01 -10.80 -3.36
N ALA A 94 -2.78 -10.91 -2.85
CA ALA A 94 -2.06 -9.77 -2.27
C ALA A 94 -1.59 -8.74 -3.31
N TYR A 95 -1.31 -9.17 -4.54
CA TYR A 95 -0.86 -8.33 -5.64
C TYR A 95 -1.87 -8.31 -6.79
N PRO A 96 -2.66 -7.22 -6.94
CA PRO A 96 -3.52 -7.06 -8.09
C PRO A 96 -2.67 -6.77 -9.34
N ILE A 97 -2.75 -7.65 -10.35
CA ILE A 97 -1.99 -7.51 -11.60
C ILE A 97 -2.40 -6.28 -12.45
N LYS A 98 -3.55 -5.70 -12.14
CA LYS A 98 -4.06 -4.43 -12.67
C LYS A 98 -4.37 -3.53 -11.48
N GLY A 99 -3.82 -2.32 -11.47
CA GLY A 99 -3.90 -1.43 -10.32
C GLY A 99 -2.85 -0.32 -10.37
N PHE A 100 -2.95 0.65 -9.46
CA PHE A 100 -2.01 1.78 -9.43
C PHE A 100 -0.56 1.29 -9.26
N PHE A 101 -0.34 0.36 -8.33
CA PHE A 101 0.99 -0.16 -8.09
C PHE A 101 1.56 -0.90 -9.31
N ALA A 102 0.74 -1.75 -9.93
CA ALA A 102 1.14 -2.55 -11.08
C ALA A 102 1.37 -1.72 -12.36
N ASP A 103 0.48 -0.78 -12.66
CA ASP A 103 0.41 -0.13 -13.97
C ASP A 103 1.10 1.23 -14.02
N TYR A 104 1.17 1.94 -12.88
CA TYR A 104 1.65 3.33 -12.84
C TYR A 104 2.87 3.51 -11.94
N GLU A 105 3.08 2.64 -10.94
CA GLU A 105 4.18 2.82 -9.99
C GLU A 105 5.40 1.96 -10.33
N ILE A 106 5.26 0.62 -10.41
CA ILE A 106 6.37 -0.28 -10.78
C ILE A 106 7.08 0.17 -12.06
N PRO A 107 6.38 0.50 -13.17
CA PRO A 107 7.04 0.90 -14.42
C PRO A 107 7.84 2.21 -14.32
N ASN A 108 7.57 3.03 -13.30
CA ASN A 108 8.17 4.35 -13.14
C ASN A 108 9.24 4.41 -12.04
N LEU A 109 9.54 3.29 -11.38
CA LEU A 109 10.64 3.18 -10.43
C LEU A 109 12.00 3.38 -11.12
N GLN A 110 12.84 4.24 -10.55
CA GLN A 110 14.17 4.56 -11.09
C GLN A 110 15.20 3.52 -10.63
N LYS A 111 15.46 2.50 -11.46
CA LYS A 111 16.29 1.34 -11.10
C LYS A 111 17.66 1.74 -10.54
N GLU A 112 18.29 2.73 -11.13
CA GLU A 112 19.61 3.22 -10.75
C GLU A 112 19.66 3.92 -9.38
N LYS A 113 18.50 4.33 -8.84
CA LYS A 113 18.39 5.00 -7.54
C LYS A 113 17.86 4.08 -6.44
N ILE A 114 17.46 2.86 -6.76
CA ILE A 114 16.82 1.91 -5.84
C ILE A 114 17.84 0.84 -5.42
N THR A 115 17.98 0.64 -4.11
CA THR A 115 18.90 -0.36 -3.57
C THR A 115 18.26 -1.74 -3.55
N ARG A 116 17.04 -1.85 -3.03
CA ARG A 116 16.22 -3.06 -2.99
C ARG A 116 14.75 -2.74 -2.78
N ILE A 117 13.90 -3.71 -3.07
CA ILE A 117 12.47 -3.68 -2.81
C ILE A 117 12.17 -4.70 -1.70
N GLU A 118 11.56 -4.22 -0.61
CA GLU A 118 11.13 -5.02 0.53
C GLU A 118 9.61 -5.01 0.65
N ILE A 119 8.99 -6.18 0.62
CA ILE A 119 7.54 -6.35 0.71
C ILE A 119 7.15 -6.85 2.08
N TRP A 120 6.08 -6.28 2.63
CA TRP A 120 5.40 -6.75 3.83
C TRP A 120 4.02 -7.26 3.44
N VAL A 121 3.83 -8.57 3.51
CA VAL A 121 2.51 -9.20 3.31
C VAL A 121 1.85 -9.31 4.68
N MET A 122 0.87 -8.46 4.95
CA MET A 122 0.20 -8.34 6.23
C MET A 122 -1.07 -9.17 6.25
N HIS A 123 -1.31 -9.93 7.32
CA HIS A 123 -2.56 -10.66 7.51
C HIS A 123 -3.39 -10.04 8.63
N GLU A 124 -4.70 -10.05 8.47
CA GLU A 124 -5.65 -9.66 9.51
C GLU A 124 -5.51 -10.56 10.75
N ILE A 125 -5.73 -10.00 11.94
CA ILE A 125 -5.66 -10.77 13.19
C ILE A 125 -6.82 -11.78 13.25
N GLY A 126 -6.50 -13.07 13.30
CA GLY A 126 -7.50 -14.15 13.21
C GLY A 126 -8.22 -14.23 11.85
N GLY A 127 -7.79 -13.45 10.86
CA GLY A 127 -8.36 -13.44 9.52
C GLY A 127 -7.81 -14.55 8.61
N PRO A 128 -8.32 -14.64 7.36
CA PRO A 128 -7.84 -15.62 6.41
C PRO A 128 -6.40 -15.31 5.98
N ASN A 129 -5.58 -16.35 5.85
CA ASN A 129 -4.30 -16.28 5.13
C ASN A 129 -4.57 -16.74 3.68
N VAL A 130 -4.87 -15.79 2.80
CA VAL A 130 -5.17 -16.06 1.38
C VAL A 130 -3.89 -16.27 0.60
N GLU A 131 -2.91 -15.38 0.79
CA GLU A 131 -1.58 -15.48 0.19
C GLU A 131 -0.50 -14.96 1.12
N SER A 132 0.57 -15.74 1.26
CA SER A 132 1.80 -15.34 1.92
C SER A 132 2.93 -15.08 0.89
N CYS A 133 4.09 -14.61 1.37
CA CYS A 133 5.29 -14.43 0.56
C CYS A 133 5.62 -15.68 -0.28
N GLY A 134 5.75 -15.49 -1.60
CA GLY A 134 6.10 -16.55 -2.53
C GLY A 134 4.93 -17.46 -2.93
N GLU A 135 3.69 -17.05 -2.69
CA GLU A 135 2.48 -17.77 -3.09
C GLU A 135 1.69 -16.99 -4.16
N GLY A 136 0.83 -17.68 -4.92
CA GLY A 136 -0.08 -17.08 -5.91
C GLY A 136 0.44 -15.82 -6.63
N SER A 137 -0.25 -14.69 -6.43
CA SER A 137 0.08 -13.39 -7.03
C SER A 137 1.43 -12.83 -6.56
N MET A 138 1.91 -13.19 -5.37
CA MET A 138 3.23 -12.82 -4.87
C MET A 138 4.36 -13.41 -5.71
N LYS A 139 4.20 -14.62 -6.29
CA LYS A 139 5.17 -15.17 -7.26
C LYS A 139 5.22 -14.34 -8.54
N VAL A 140 4.08 -13.84 -8.99
CA VAL A 140 3.98 -12.99 -10.19
C VAL A 140 4.72 -11.67 -9.96
N LEU A 141 4.47 -11.04 -8.80
CA LEU A 141 5.17 -9.81 -8.41
C LEU A 141 6.68 -10.03 -8.25
N GLU A 142 7.08 -11.07 -7.51
CA GLU A 142 8.49 -11.42 -7.31
C GLU A 142 9.20 -11.62 -8.65
N LYS A 143 8.60 -12.39 -9.55
CA LYS A 143 9.14 -12.63 -10.89
C LYS A 143 9.30 -11.31 -11.66
N ARG A 144 8.27 -10.47 -11.69
CA ARG A 144 8.30 -9.17 -12.39
C ARG A 144 9.43 -8.28 -11.87
N LEU A 145 9.56 -8.14 -10.55
CA LEU A 145 10.59 -7.30 -9.95
C LEU A 145 12.01 -7.84 -10.19
N LYS A 146 12.19 -9.16 -10.12
CA LYS A 146 13.47 -9.82 -10.45
C LYS A 146 13.83 -9.70 -11.92
N ASP A 147 12.87 -9.87 -12.82
CA ASP A 147 13.07 -9.72 -14.28
C ASP A 147 13.43 -8.27 -14.65
N MET A 148 12.93 -7.28 -13.91
CA MET A 148 13.37 -5.87 -14.01
C MET A 148 14.76 -5.62 -13.40
N GLY A 149 15.32 -6.61 -12.68
CA GLY A 149 16.64 -6.58 -12.07
C GLY A 149 16.71 -5.82 -10.75
N PHE A 150 15.61 -5.77 -10.00
CA PHE A 150 15.61 -5.29 -8.62
C PHE A 150 16.04 -6.41 -7.66
N GLN A 151 16.74 -6.02 -6.59
CA GLN A 151 16.87 -6.90 -5.42
C GLN A 151 15.52 -6.98 -4.70
N TYR A 152 15.10 -8.19 -4.35
CA TYR A 152 13.78 -8.47 -3.78
C TYR A 152 13.90 -9.17 -2.42
N SER A 153 13.11 -8.71 -1.45
CA SER A 153 12.86 -9.42 -0.19
C SER A 153 11.39 -9.33 0.20
N CYS A 154 10.88 -10.35 0.88
CA CYS A 154 9.49 -10.41 1.33
C CYS A 154 9.42 -10.91 2.77
N ILE A 155 8.57 -10.27 3.57
CA ILE A 155 8.37 -10.56 5.00
C ILE A 155 6.87 -10.72 5.24
N ASN A 156 6.45 -11.87 5.76
CA ASN A 156 5.09 -12.05 6.26
C ASN A 156 4.95 -11.35 7.62
N ASP A 157 3.83 -10.68 7.84
CA ASP A 157 3.44 -10.06 9.11
C ASP A 157 4.57 -9.22 9.75
N TYR A 158 5.10 -8.26 8.99
CA TYR A 158 6.21 -7.41 9.44
C TYR A 158 5.96 -6.87 10.85
N ARG A 159 6.80 -7.28 11.80
CA ARG A 159 6.53 -7.20 13.25
C ARG A 159 6.08 -5.81 13.73
N PRO A 160 6.70 -4.69 13.31
CA PRO A 160 6.24 -3.36 13.71
C PRO A 160 4.81 -3.03 13.28
N VAL A 161 4.39 -3.48 12.09
CA VAL A 161 3.03 -3.29 11.58
C VAL A 161 2.07 -4.26 12.27
N LYS A 162 2.49 -5.50 12.52
CA LYS A 162 1.69 -6.47 13.28
C LYS A 162 1.39 -5.99 14.69
N LEU A 163 2.37 -5.38 15.36
CA LEU A 163 2.16 -4.75 16.67
C LEU A 163 1.15 -3.61 16.63
N LEU A 164 1.09 -2.85 15.53
CA LEU A 164 0.05 -1.83 15.33
C LEU A 164 -1.33 -2.47 15.15
N GLN A 165 -1.47 -3.53 14.34
CA GLN A 165 -2.73 -4.27 14.21
C GLN A 165 -3.19 -4.84 15.56
N CYS A 166 -2.26 -5.31 16.39
CA CYS A 166 -2.56 -5.84 17.71
C CYS A 166 -3.10 -4.82 18.72
N VAL A 167 -3.02 -3.51 18.46
CA VAL A 167 -3.61 -2.48 19.33
C VAL A 167 -5.12 -2.71 19.50
N ASP A 168 -5.80 -3.11 18.42
CA ASP A 168 -7.24 -3.37 18.42
C ASP A 168 -7.60 -4.83 18.76
N HIS A 169 -6.60 -5.69 18.96
CA HIS A 169 -6.75 -7.13 19.19
C HIS A 169 -5.89 -7.66 20.34
N SER A 170 -5.69 -6.84 21.39
CA SER A 170 -4.73 -7.12 22.47
C SER A 170 -4.89 -8.47 23.20
N THR A 171 -6.09 -9.03 23.23
CA THR A 171 -6.39 -10.33 23.87
C THR A 171 -6.37 -11.51 22.90
N HIS A 172 -6.18 -11.27 21.60
CA HIS A 172 -6.10 -12.35 20.60
C HIS A 172 -4.79 -13.13 20.77
N PRO A 173 -4.77 -14.47 20.61
CA PRO A 173 -3.56 -15.28 20.77
C PRO A 173 -2.37 -14.81 19.93
N ASP A 174 -2.60 -14.40 18.67
CA ASP A 174 -1.56 -13.86 17.77
C ASP A 174 -0.88 -12.57 18.30
N CYS A 175 -1.53 -11.90 19.25
CA CYS A 175 -1.11 -10.65 19.85
C CYS A 175 -0.65 -10.79 21.31
N ALA A 176 -0.63 -12.01 21.84
CA ALA A 176 -0.16 -12.27 23.19
C ALA A 176 1.31 -11.83 23.34
N LEU A 177 1.57 -11.00 24.35
CA LEU A 177 2.92 -10.64 24.75
C LEU A 177 3.45 -11.70 25.72
N ASN A 178 4.67 -12.19 25.49
CA ASN A 178 5.30 -13.10 26.43
C ASN A 178 5.51 -12.38 27.77
N SER A 179 4.99 -12.95 28.85
CA SER A 179 5.17 -12.47 30.22
C SER A 179 6.51 -12.93 30.81
N ASP A 180 7.61 -12.77 30.10
CA ASP A 180 8.95 -13.08 30.62
C ASP A 180 9.61 -11.80 31.14
N GLY A 181 9.22 -11.38 32.35
CA GLY A 181 9.78 -10.16 32.95
C GLY A 181 9.32 -9.77 34.34
N VAL A 182 8.45 -10.54 35.01
CA VAL A 182 8.13 -10.33 36.43
C VAL A 182 8.61 -11.55 37.22
N SER A 183 9.90 -11.56 37.54
CA SER A 183 10.39 -12.33 38.68
C SER A 183 10.02 -11.52 39.94
N PRO A 184 9.18 -12.04 40.85
CA PRO A 184 8.99 -11.42 42.15
C PRO A 184 10.28 -11.61 42.96
N SER A 185 10.93 -10.49 43.27
CA SER A 185 11.96 -10.37 44.30
C SER A 185 11.37 -10.49 45.70
#